data_AF-A0AA40C5E8-F1
#
_entry.id   AF-A0AA40C5E8-F1
#
_cell.length_a   1.000
_cell.length_b   1.000
_cell.length_c   1.000
_cell.angle_alpha   90.00
_cell.angle_beta   90.00
_cell.angle_gamma   90.00
#
_symmetry.space_group_name_H-M   'P 1'
#
loop_
_entity.id
_entity.type
_entity.pdbx_description
1 polymer ?
#
loop_
_entity_poly.entity_id
_entity_poly.type
_entity_poly.pdbx_seq_one_letter_code
_entity_poly.pdbx_strand_id
1 'polypeptide(L)'
;MWVLPLVGYLGLILGFGFLTLAIASGLYYLSELVEEHTVLAKKLLTRMIYAVVVLQLFLWLVDSFPLSLSILSIVSHVVYAQNLRRFPIVKLTDPLFILSCILVLINHYLWFRHFSTPPPRSNYYPYNTSRDYSIPTFTEIASYFGLCVWLVPFALFVSLSAGENVLPSMGSEYATGEGSSFIAPGQEPSGGAAKKANVGLAKAAVDGVRDWLGETGEVMGFWKGDRVKRF
;
A
#
# COMPACT_ATOMS: atom_id res chain seq x y z
N MET A 1 -10.05 35.93 -23.57
CA MET A 1 -10.93 34.91 -24.16
C MET A 1 -11.36 33.97 -23.04
N TRP A 2 -12.66 33.89 -22.74
CA TRP A 2 -13.16 33.33 -21.48
C TRP A 2 -13.57 31.84 -21.55
N VAL A 3 -13.86 31.34 -22.75
CA VAL A 3 -14.38 29.98 -22.97
C VAL A 3 -13.28 28.91 -22.91
N LEU A 4 -12.10 29.19 -23.51
CA LEU A 4 -10.99 28.23 -23.55
C LEU A 4 -10.47 27.82 -22.15
N PRO A 5 -10.30 28.74 -21.17
CA PRO A 5 -9.92 28.35 -19.81
C PRO A 5 -10.97 27.46 -19.12
N LEU A 6 -12.26 27.73 -19.33
CA LEU A 6 -13.35 26.98 -18.71
C LEU A 6 -13.42 25.54 -19.25
N VAL A 7 -13.24 25.37 -20.56
CA VAL A 7 -13.08 24.06 -21.20
C VAL A 7 -11.81 23.35 -20.69
N GLY A 8 -10.72 24.10 -20.48
CA GLY A 8 -9.48 23.58 -19.89
C GLY A 8 -9.66 23.03 -18.48
N TYR A 9 -10.36 23.74 -17.58
CA TYR A 9 -10.65 23.25 -16.24
C TYR A 9 -11.53 22.00 -16.26
N LEU A 10 -12.55 21.98 -17.12
CA LEU A 10 -13.41 20.80 -17.28
C LEU A 10 -12.62 19.59 -17.82
N GLY A 11 -11.73 19.81 -18.79
CA GLY A 11 -10.82 18.79 -19.30
C GLY A 11 -9.84 18.29 -18.25
N LEU A 12 -9.33 19.15 -17.37
CA LEU A 12 -8.45 18.75 -16.27
C LEU A 12 -9.18 17.90 -15.22
N ILE A 13 -10.41 18.27 -14.86
CA ILE A 13 -11.24 17.49 -13.92
C ILE A 13 -11.56 16.12 -14.52
N LEU A 14 -12.02 16.08 -15.77
CA LEU A 14 -12.31 14.82 -16.46
C LEU A 14 -11.05 13.97 -16.63
N GLY A 15 -9.93 14.56 -17.04
CA GLY A 15 -8.66 13.87 -17.20
C GLY A 15 -8.15 13.27 -15.89
N PHE A 16 -8.20 14.03 -14.79
CA PHE A 16 -7.85 13.53 -13.47
C PHE A 16 -8.79 12.41 -13.01
N GLY A 17 -10.09 12.54 -13.26
CA GLY A 17 -11.09 11.51 -12.97
C GLY A 17 -10.81 10.21 -13.73
N PHE A 18 -10.60 10.29 -15.04
CA PHE A 18 -10.28 9.12 -15.87
C PHE A 18 -8.94 8.48 -15.48
N LEU A 19 -7.91 9.27 -15.19
CA LEU A 19 -6.62 8.77 -14.72
C LEU A 19 -6.78 7.99 -13.40
N THR A 20 -7.54 8.54 -12.45
CA THR A 20 -7.78 7.89 -11.16
C THR A 20 -8.56 6.58 -11.34
N LEU A 21 -9.61 6.58 -12.17
CA LEU A 21 -10.38 5.37 -12.49
C LEU A 21 -9.52 4.31 -13.20
N ALA A 22 -8.63 4.73 -14.10
CA ALA A 22 -7.72 3.82 -14.80
C ALA A 22 -6.73 3.16 -13.83
N ILE A 23 -6.15 3.91 -12.89
CA ILE A 23 -5.26 3.36 -11.86
C ILE A 23 -6.04 2.42 -10.92
N ALA A 24 -7.23 2.84 -10.47
CA ALA A 24 -8.06 2.03 -9.58
C ALA A 24 -8.49 0.70 -10.22
N SER A 25 -8.98 0.74 -11.48
CA SER A 25 -9.36 -0.47 -12.22
C SER A 25 -8.16 -1.37 -12.53
N GLY A 26 -7.00 -0.79 -12.86
CA GLY A 26 -5.76 -1.54 -13.07
C GLY A 26 -5.30 -2.27 -11.80
N LEU A 27 -5.30 -1.59 -10.65
CA LEU A 27 -4.94 -2.20 -9.36
C LEU A 27 -5.95 -3.28 -8.93
N TYR A 28 -7.24 -3.05 -9.19
CA TYR A 28 -8.29 -4.04 -8.93
C TYR A 28 -8.07 -5.31 -9.76
N TYR A 29 -7.83 -5.17 -11.07
CA TYR A 29 -7.55 -6.32 -11.94
C TYR A 29 -6.26 -7.06 -11.53
N LEU A 30 -5.22 -6.32 -11.13
CA LEU A 30 -4.00 -6.93 -10.59
C LEU A 30 -4.27 -7.69 -9.28
N SER A 31 -5.13 -7.18 -8.40
CA SER A 31 -5.49 -7.91 -7.17
C SER A 31 -6.25 -9.20 -7.47
N GLU A 32 -7.16 -9.20 -8.44
CA GLU A 32 -7.89 -10.39 -8.88
C GLU A 32 -6.93 -11.44 -9.47
N LEU A 33 -5.98 -11.02 -10.30
CA LEU A 33 -4.94 -11.91 -10.83
C LEU A 33 -4.06 -12.51 -9.73
N VAL A 34 -3.74 -11.75 -8.68
CA VAL A 34 -2.97 -12.27 -7.55
C VAL A 34 -3.78 -13.26 -6.73
N GLU A 35 -5.09 -13.01 -6.57
CA GLU A 35 -6.02 -13.90 -5.87
C GLU A 35 -6.20 -15.23 -6.62
N GLU A 36 -6.42 -15.19 -7.95
CA GLU A 36 -6.60 -16.39 -8.78
C GLU A 36 -5.29 -17.18 -8.95
N HIS A 37 -4.15 -16.48 -9.04
CA HIS A 37 -2.85 -17.09 -9.35
C HIS A 37 -1.77 -16.80 -8.31
N THR A 38 -2.07 -17.09 -7.04
CA THR A 38 -1.16 -16.89 -5.89
C THR A 38 0.26 -17.48 -6.09
N VAL A 39 0.37 -18.65 -6.75
CA VAL A 39 1.66 -19.30 -7.04
C VAL A 39 2.48 -18.48 -8.05
N LEU A 40 1.84 -17.97 -9.10
CA LEU A 40 2.49 -17.11 -10.08
C LEU A 40 2.86 -15.76 -9.46
N ALA A 41 1.98 -15.18 -8.63
CA ALA A 41 2.25 -13.95 -7.90
C ALA A 41 3.49 -14.09 -7.02
N LYS A 42 3.58 -15.16 -6.21
CA LYS A 42 4.75 -15.43 -5.38
C LYS A 42 6.03 -15.58 -6.20
N LYS A 43 5.97 -16.31 -7.32
CA LYS A 43 7.13 -16.51 -8.22
C LYS A 43 7.56 -15.19 -8.88
N LEU A 44 6.61 -14.38 -9.31
CA LEU A 44 6.83 -13.08 -9.93
C LEU A 44 7.42 -12.08 -8.93
N LEU A 45 6.89 -11.99 -7.70
CA LEU A 45 7.45 -11.16 -6.63
C LEU A 45 8.86 -11.59 -6.26
N THR A 46 9.11 -12.89 -6.17
CA THR A 46 10.45 -13.43 -5.89
C THR A 46 11.43 -13.04 -7.00
N ARG A 47 11.03 -13.18 -8.27
CA ARG A 47 11.83 -12.73 -9.42
C ARG A 47 12.02 -11.21 -9.44
N MET A 48 10.97 -10.46 -9.05
CA MET A 48 10.93 -9.05 -8.64
C MET A 48 12.15 -8.66 -7.81
N ILE A 49 12.19 -9.27 -6.62
CA ILE A 49 13.22 -9.02 -5.61
C ILE A 49 14.60 -9.36 -6.15
N TYR A 50 14.78 -10.52 -6.78
CA TYR A 50 16.08 -10.90 -7.34
C TYR A 50 16.55 -9.92 -8.42
N ALA A 51 15.66 -9.46 -9.31
CA ALA A 51 16.00 -8.50 -10.34
C ALA A 51 16.46 -7.16 -9.73
N VAL A 52 15.75 -6.65 -8.72
CA VAL A 52 16.15 -5.40 -8.04
C VAL A 52 17.46 -5.58 -7.27
N VAL A 53 17.67 -6.71 -6.59
CA VAL A 53 18.94 -6.98 -5.89
C VAL A 53 20.10 -7.05 -6.88
N VAL A 54 19.94 -7.74 -8.01
CA VAL A 54 20.97 -7.80 -9.07
C VAL A 54 21.25 -6.42 -9.64
N LEU A 55 20.22 -5.63 -9.89
CA LEU A 55 20.36 -4.26 -10.40
C LEU A 55 21.06 -3.36 -9.37
N GLN A 56 20.74 -3.48 -8.08
CA GLN A 56 21.42 -2.77 -6.99
C GLN A 56 22.91 -3.15 -6.90
N LEU A 57 23.23 -4.44 -7.05
CA LEU A 57 24.62 -4.91 -7.09
C LEU A 57 25.37 -4.39 -8.32
N PHE A 58 24.71 -4.31 -9.46
CA PHE A 58 25.29 -3.75 -10.68
C PHE A 58 25.58 -2.25 -10.53
N LEU A 59 24.63 -1.49 -9.99
CA LEU A 59 24.82 -0.07 -9.64
C LEU A 59 25.96 0.11 -8.62
N TRP A 60 26.06 -0.77 -7.63
CA TRP A 60 27.16 -0.72 -6.67
C TRP A 60 28.52 -1.00 -7.34
N LEU A 61 28.60 -1.99 -8.23
CA LEU A 61 29.86 -2.39 -8.88
C LEU A 61 30.34 -1.39 -9.95
N VAL A 62 29.41 -0.81 -10.71
CA VAL A 62 29.73 0.09 -11.83
C VAL A 62 29.79 1.55 -11.39
N ASP A 63 28.79 2.00 -10.63
CA ASP A 63 28.65 3.41 -10.25
C ASP A 63 29.21 3.72 -8.84
N SER A 64 29.80 2.72 -8.17
CA SER A 64 30.45 2.87 -6.85
C SER A 64 29.55 3.51 -5.78
N PHE A 65 28.26 3.18 -5.77
CA PHE A 65 27.31 3.71 -4.80
C PHE A 65 27.74 3.44 -3.34
N PRO A 66 27.36 4.30 -2.39
CA PRO A 66 27.69 4.11 -0.97
C PRO A 66 27.29 2.72 -0.47
N LEU A 67 28.29 2.00 0.04
CA LEU A 67 28.18 0.64 0.56
C LEU A 67 27.12 0.51 1.67
N SER A 68 27.04 1.47 2.58
CA SER A 68 26.09 1.46 3.69
C SER A 68 24.63 1.50 3.23
N LEU A 69 24.31 2.34 2.24
CA LEU A 69 22.97 2.48 1.67
C LEU A 69 22.61 1.26 0.81
N SER A 70 23.57 0.72 0.08
CA SER A 70 23.38 -0.48 -0.75
C SER A 70 23.12 -1.71 0.12
N ILE A 71 23.87 -1.90 1.21
CA ILE A 71 23.65 -3.00 2.17
C ILE A 71 22.27 -2.86 2.82
N LEU A 72 21.88 -1.66 3.25
CA LEU A 72 20.55 -1.43 3.82
C LEU A 72 19.44 -1.78 2.83
N SER A 73 19.57 -1.37 1.56
CA SER A 73 18.60 -1.70 0.51
C SER A 73 18.52 -3.22 0.31
N ILE A 74 19.66 -3.92 0.23
CA ILE A 74 19.70 -5.38 0.07
C ILE A 74 19.06 -6.09 1.28
N VAL A 75 19.41 -5.69 2.51
CA VAL A 75 18.79 -6.24 3.73
C VAL A 75 17.28 -6.02 3.70
N SER A 76 16.82 -4.85 3.25
CA SER A 76 15.38 -4.58 3.12
C SER A 76 14.69 -5.53 2.14
N HIS A 77 15.32 -5.78 0.99
CA HIS A 77 14.84 -6.73 0.00
C HIS A 77 14.82 -8.18 0.51
N VAL A 78 15.76 -8.55 1.38
CA VAL A 78 15.75 -9.86 2.06
C VAL A 78 14.60 -9.94 3.07
N VAL A 79 14.33 -8.87 3.83
CA VAL A 79 13.17 -8.82 4.74
C VAL A 79 11.86 -8.94 3.96
N TYR A 80 11.75 -8.31 2.78
CA TYR A 80 10.60 -8.50 1.90
C TYR A 80 10.48 -9.96 1.40
N ALA A 81 11.60 -10.58 1.04
CA ALA A 81 11.61 -12.00 0.66
C ALA A 81 11.22 -12.94 1.81
N GLN A 82 11.55 -12.58 3.06
CA GLN A 82 11.10 -13.32 4.24
C GLN A 82 9.59 -13.18 4.45
N ASN A 83 9.02 -12.00 4.18
CA ASN A 83 7.58 -11.77 4.25
C ASN A 83 6.81 -12.67 3.24
N LEU A 84 7.38 -12.93 2.06
CA LEU A 84 6.81 -13.86 1.07
C LEU A 84 6.76 -15.34 1.52
N ARG A 85 7.39 -15.73 2.63
CA ARG A 85 7.32 -17.12 3.13
C ARG A 85 5.96 -17.46 3.75
N ARG A 86 5.25 -16.48 4.31
CA ARG A 86 3.90 -16.65 4.90
C ARG A 86 2.76 -16.32 3.93
N PHE A 87 3.09 -16.05 2.66
CA PHE A 87 2.10 -15.80 1.62
C PHE A 87 1.15 -17.00 1.46
N PRO A 88 -0.19 -16.83 1.40
CA PRO A 88 -0.93 -15.57 1.19
C PRO A 88 -1.53 -14.89 2.45
N ILE A 89 -1.47 -15.51 3.63
CA ILE A 89 -2.11 -14.97 4.85
C ILE A 89 -1.05 -14.28 5.73
N VAL A 90 -0.85 -12.98 5.53
CA VAL A 90 0.06 -12.18 6.36
C VAL A 90 -0.77 -11.36 7.33
N LYS A 91 -0.76 -11.77 8.61
CA LYS A 91 -1.39 -11.00 9.68
C LYS A 91 -0.77 -9.59 9.70
N LEU A 92 -1.58 -8.55 9.57
CA LEU A 92 -1.14 -7.15 9.60
C LEU A 92 -0.39 -6.77 10.91
N THR A 93 -0.60 -7.56 11.98
CA THR A 93 0.09 -7.43 13.27
C THR A 93 1.44 -8.15 13.34
N ASP A 94 1.87 -8.86 12.28
CA ASP A 94 3.15 -9.55 12.27
C ASP A 94 4.29 -8.51 12.40
N PRO A 95 5.19 -8.62 13.40
CA PRO A 95 6.31 -7.71 13.56
C PRO A 95 7.17 -7.60 12.30
N LEU A 96 7.25 -8.65 11.47
CA LEU A 96 7.98 -8.60 10.21
C LEU A 96 7.30 -7.70 9.17
N PHE A 97 5.97 -7.66 9.14
CA PHE A 97 5.23 -6.79 8.24
C PHE A 97 5.41 -5.32 8.65
N ILE A 98 5.27 -5.01 9.94
CA ILE A 98 5.49 -3.66 10.47
C ILE A 98 6.93 -3.22 10.22
N LEU A 99 7.90 -4.10 10.48
CA LEU A 99 9.31 -3.85 10.17
C LEU A 99 9.47 -3.52 8.70
N SER A 100 8.85 -4.29 7.80
CA SER A 100 8.93 -4.05 6.35
C SER A 100 8.41 -2.65 5.96
N CYS A 101 7.28 -2.22 6.53
CA CYS A 101 6.73 -0.87 6.31
C CYS A 101 7.69 0.23 6.75
N ILE A 102 8.25 0.11 7.96
CA ILE A 102 9.23 1.07 8.49
C ILE A 102 10.47 1.11 7.59
N LEU A 103 10.94 -0.06 7.15
CA LEU A 103 12.13 -0.19 6.32
C LEU A 103 11.97 0.45 4.95
N VAL A 104 10.77 0.37 4.34
CA VAL A 104 10.45 1.10 3.09
C VAL A 104 10.64 2.61 3.28
N LEU A 105 10.10 3.16 4.37
CA LEU A 105 10.16 4.59 4.66
C LEU A 105 11.60 5.03 4.94
N ILE A 106 12.35 4.26 5.73
CA ILE A 106 13.76 4.53 6.03
C ILE A 106 14.59 4.47 4.75
N ASN A 107 14.42 3.44 3.92
CA ASN A 107 15.15 3.29 2.66
C ASN A 107 14.85 4.47 1.74
N HIS A 108 13.57 4.83 1.57
CA HIS A 108 13.17 5.99 0.77
C HIS A 108 13.81 7.29 1.29
N TYR A 109 13.70 7.56 2.59
CA TYR A 109 14.24 8.78 3.21
C TYR A 109 15.76 8.88 3.06
N LEU A 110 16.49 7.80 3.29
CA LEU A 110 17.94 7.79 3.21
C LEU A 110 18.45 7.97 1.78
N TRP A 111 17.82 7.33 0.80
CA TRP A 111 18.11 7.58 -0.61
C TRP A 111 17.76 9.01 -1.00
N PHE A 112 16.63 9.53 -0.54
CA PHE A 112 16.22 10.90 -0.84
C PHE A 112 17.22 11.91 -0.26
N ARG A 113 17.68 11.68 0.97
CA ARG A 113 18.74 12.47 1.60
C ARG A 113 20.05 12.41 0.81
N HIS A 114 20.44 11.23 0.32
CA HIS A 114 21.65 11.05 -0.47
C HIS A 114 21.61 11.82 -1.80
N PHE A 115 20.49 11.77 -2.52
CA PHE A 115 20.34 12.55 -3.76
C PHE A 115 20.11 14.05 -3.50
N SER A 116 19.66 14.43 -2.30
CA SER A 116 19.44 15.83 -1.92
C SER A 116 20.69 16.51 -1.33
N THR A 117 21.72 15.76 -0.94
CA THR A 117 22.97 16.37 -0.46
C THR A 117 23.70 17.03 -1.63
N PRO A 118 23.90 18.36 -1.62
CA PRO A 118 24.65 19.02 -2.67
C PRO A 118 26.09 18.49 -2.66
N PRO A 119 26.71 18.25 -3.84
CA PRO A 119 28.14 17.98 -3.86
C PRO A 119 28.87 19.13 -3.14
N PRO A 120 29.94 18.83 -2.38
CA PRO A 120 30.72 19.88 -1.73
C PRO A 120 31.10 20.89 -2.82
N ARG A 121 30.68 22.15 -2.63
CA ARG A 121 30.91 23.22 -3.59
C ARG A 121 32.40 23.30 -3.86
N SER A 122 32.85 22.72 -4.98
CA SER A 122 34.15 23.03 -5.53
C SER A 122 34.08 24.50 -5.92
N ASN A 123 34.82 25.33 -5.22
CA ASN A 123 34.84 26.79 -5.38
C ASN A 123 35.55 27.22 -6.68
N TYR A 124 35.46 26.39 -7.73
CA TYR A 124 36.35 26.44 -8.88
C TYR A 124 35.51 26.51 -10.16
N TYR A 125 35.31 27.75 -10.60
CA TYR A 125 34.80 28.22 -11.90
C TYR A 125 33.27 28.30 -12.12
N PRO A 126 32.71 29.52 -12.16
CA PRO A 126 31.28 29.76 -12.41
C PRO A 126 30.87 29.72 -13.89
N TYR A 127 31.75 29.32 -14.82
CA TYR A 127 31.52 29.47 -16.27
C TYR A 127 31.77 28.21 -17.11
N ASN A 128 31.85 27.03 -16.50
CA ASN A 128 31.89 25.79 -17.29
C ASN A 128 30.47 25.26 -17.51
N THR A 129 29.88 25.58 -18.65
CA THR A 129 28.60 25.03 -19.16
C THR A 129 28.75 23.59 -19.68
N SER A 130 29.82 22.88 -19.28
CA SER A 130 29.92 21.45 -19.52
C SER A 130 29.05 20.75 -18.48
N ARG A 131 28.05 20.03 -18.95
CA ARG A 131 27.16 19.19 -18.13
C ARG A 131 28.02 18.25 -17.30
N ASP A 132 28.17 18.54 -16.02
CA ASP A 132 28.86 17.68 -15.07
C ASP A 132 28.09 16.35 -15.01
N TYR A 133 28.65 15.31 -15.64
CA TYR A 133 28.12 13.94 -15.61
C TYR A 133 28.02 13.36 -14.20
N SER A 134 28.57 14.07 -13.20
CA SER A 134 28.53 13.75 -11.78
C SER A 134 27.20 14.09 -11.10
N ILE A 135 26.28 14.81 -11.77
CA ILE A 135 24.99 15.20 -11.20
C ILE A 135 23.85 14.47 -11.93
N PRO A 136 23.15 13.52 -11.27
CA PRO A 136 22.06 12.79 -11.89
C PRO A 136 20.87 13.71 -12.16
N THR A 137 20.26 13.55 -13.33
CA THR A 137 19.06 14.27 -13.74
C THR A 137 17.84 13.84 -12.90
N PHE A 138 16.83 14.71 -12.81
CA PHE A 138 15.59 14.39 -12.11
C PHE A 138 14.96 13.09 -12.61
N THR A 139 14.99 12.85 -13.91
CA THR A 139 14.45 11.62 -14.52
C THR A 139 15.24 10.38 -14.10
N GLU A 140 16.56 10.45 -14.04
CA GLU A 140 17.40 9.33 -13.57
C GLU A 140 17.11 9.02 -12.10
N ILE A 141 17.06 10.05 -11.25
CA ILE A 141 16.70 9.91 -9.83
C ILE A 141 15.29 9.29 -9.69
N ALA A 142 14.30 9.83 -10.39
CA ALA A 142 12.94 9.32 -10.36
C ALA A 142 12.83 7.87 -10.83
N SER A 143 13.59 7.49 -11.87
CA SER A 143 13.63 6.11 -12.38
C SER A 143 14.25 5.15 -11.36
N TYR A 144 15.31 5.57 -10.66
CA TYR A 144 15.92 4.80 -9.59
C TYR A 144 14.94 4.56 -8.43
N PHE A 145 14.24 5.60 -7.97
CA PHE A 145 13.23 5.45 -6.92
C PHE A 145 12.08 4.54 -7.34
N GLY A 146 11.55 4.74 -8.55
CA GLY A 146 10.45 3.92 -9.06
C GLY A 146 10.81 2.44 -9.15
N LEU A 147 11.96 2.11 -9.75
CA LEU A 147 12.36 0.73 -10.02
C LEU A 147 13.01 0.03 -8.83
N CYS A 148 13.90 0.70 -8.11
CA CYS A 148 14.73 0.05 -7.09
C CYS A 148 14.14 0.18 -5.68
N VAL A 149 13.43 1.27 -5.40
CA VAL A 149 12.93 1.56 -4.04
C VAL A 149 11.45 1.19 -3.92
N TRP A 150 10.65 1.46 -4.95
CA TRP A 150 9.19 1.37 -4.87
C TRP A 150 8.61 0.09 -5.50
N LEU A 151 9.14 -0.38 -6.63
CA LEU A 151 8.58 -1.52 -7.38
C LEU A 151 8.25 -2.73 -6.49
N VAL A 152 9.20 -3.17 -5.68
CA VAL A 152 9.06 -4.37 -4.84
C VAL A 152 8.08 -4.15 -3.67
N PRO A 153 8.22 -3.11 -2.83
CA PRO A 153 7.26 -2.85 -1.76
C PRO A 153 5.83 -2.66 -2.27
N PHE A 154 5.62 -1.89 -3.33
CA PHE A 154 4.29 -1.66 -3.88
C PHE A 154 3.67 -2.96 -4.41
N ALA A 155 4.43 -3.77 -5.14
CA ALA A 155 3.93 -5.06 -5.63
C ALA A 155 3.56 -5.99 -4.47
N LEU A 156 4.34 -5.96 -3.37
CA LEU A 156 4.05 -6.74 -2.16
C LEU A 156 2.74 -6.25 -1.50
N PHE A 157 2.54 -4.93 -1.33
CA PHE A 157 1.31 -4.38 -0.76
C PHE A 157 0.06 -4.73 -1.57
N VAL A 158 0.11 -4.57 -2.90
CA VAL A 158 -1.01 -4.94 -3.80
C VAL A 158 -1.32 -6.43 -3.68
N SER A 159 -0.29 -7.25 -3.52
CA SER A 159 -0.46 -8.71 -3.40
C SER A 159 -1.06 -9.14 -2.06
N LEU A 160 -0.79 -8.40 -0.97
CA LEU A 160 -1.37 -8.67 0.34
C LEU A 160 -2.82 -8.21 0.45
N SER A 161 -3.18 -7.07 -0.16
CA SER A 161 -4.58 -6.60 -0.18
C SER A 161 -5.53 -7.57 -0.87
N ALA A 162 -5.02 -8.36 -1.83
CA ALA A 162 -5.79 -9.44 -2.46
C ALA A 162 -6.02 -10.63 -1.51
N GLY A 163 -5.01 -10.99 -0.70
CA GLY A 163 -5.09 -12.13 0.23
C GLY A 163 -6.04 -11.90 1.42
N GLU A 164 -6.13 -10.67 1.92
CA GLU A 164 -6.99 -10.31 3.05
C GLU A 164 -8.48 -10.17 2.66
N ASN A 165 -8.80 -10.16 1.36
CA ASN A 165 -10.18 -10.07 0.85
C ASN A 165 -10.83 -11.45 0.60
N VAL A 166 -10.04 -12.53 0.69
CA VAL A 166 -10.57 -13.89 0.70
C VAL A 166 -11.28 -14.09 2.02
N LEU A 167 -12.59 -14.37 1.96
CA LEU A 167 -13.39 -14.74 3.13
C LEU A 167 -12.58 -15.72 4.00
N PRO A 168 -12.44 -15.50 5.33
CA PRO A 168 -11.82 -16.50 6.18
C PRO A 168 -12.55 -17.81 5.91
N SER A 169 -11.87 -18.75 5.26
CA SER A 169 -12.50 -20.00 4.86
C SER A 169 -13.13 -20.58 6.12
N MET A 170 -14.44 -20.79 6.10
CA MET A 170 -15.20 -21.45 7.16
C MET A 170 -14.57 -22.81 7.42
N GLY A 171 -13.60 -22.85 8.32
CA GLY A 171 -12.59 -23.90 8.33
C GLY A 171 -11.52 -23.68 9.39
N SER A 172 -11.95 -23.70 10.66
CA SER A 172 -11.21 -24.28 11.79
C SER A 172 -10.23 -23.47 12.67
N GLU A 173 -10.10 -22.14 12.58
CA GLU A 173 -9.29 -21.39 13.59
C GLU A 173 -10.09 -20.61 14.66
N TYR A 174 -11.43 -20.68 14.65
CA TYR A 174 -12.29 -20.10 15.71
C TYR A 174 -13.30 -21.08 16.33
N ALA A 175 -13.19 -22.39 16.04
CA ALA A 175 -14.13 -23.41 16.53
C ALA A 175 -13.83 -23.94 17.95
N THR A 176 -13.00 -23.25 18.74
CA THR A 176 -12.80 -23.55 20.18
C THR A 176 -13.05 -22.34 21.07
N GLY A 177 -13.86 -21.39 20.61
CA GLY A 177 -14.50 -20.40 21.47
C GLY A 177 -15.76 -21.01 22.09
N GLU A 178 -15.78 -21.07 23.41
CA GLU A 178 -16.90 -21.49 24.27
C GLU A 178 -18.20 -20.75 23.88
N GLY A 179 -18.98 -21.33 22.97
CA GLY A 179 -20.15 -20.68 22.38
C GLY A 179 -20.56 -21.18 20.99
N SER A 180 -19.80 -22.09 20.36
CA SER A 180 -20.23 -22.72 19.11
C SER A 180 -21.42 -23.65 19.37
N SER A 181 -22.61 -23.18 18.98
CA SER A 181 -23.82 -23.97 18.88
C SER A 181 -23.62 -25.10 17.87
N PHE A 182 -23.11 -26.24 18.35
CA PHE A 182 -23.47 -27.52 17.76
C PHE A 182 -24.97 -27.66 17.94
N ILE A 183 -25.66 -27.51 16.81
CA ILE A 183 -27.07 -27.86 16.63
C ILE A 183 -27.15 -29.37 16.92
N ALA A 184 -27.57 -29.71 18.14
CA ALA A 184 -28.14 -31.01 18.42
C ALA A 184 -29.49 -31.08 17.65
N PRO A 185 -29.79 -32.19 16.96
CA PRO A 185 -31.05 -32.32 16.25
C PRO A 185 -32.20 -32.36 17.28
N GLY A 186 -33.06 -31.34 17.28
CA GLY A 186 -34.28 -31.34 18.10
C GLY A 186 -34.59 -30.06 18.89
N GLN A 187 -33.86 -28.95 18.73
CA GLN A 187 -34.13 -27.73 19.49
C GLN A 187 -34.60 -26.58 18.60
N GLU A 188 -35.86 -26.16 18.76
CA GLU A 188 -36.44 -25.04 18.02
C GLU A 188 -35.78 -23.71 18.43
N PRO A 189 -35.51 -22.81 17.48
CA PRO A 189 -34.91 -21.51 17.79
C PRO A 189 -35.94 -20.59 18.46
N SER A 190 -35.58 -20.02 19.62
CA SER A 190 -36.37 -19.00 20.28
C SER A 190 -36.37 -17.69 19.46
N GLY A 191 -37.57 -17.17 19.21
CA GLY A 191 -37.88 -16.17 18.18
C GLY A 191 -37.41 -14.74 18.45
N GLY A 192 -36.09 -14.48 18.41
CA GLY A 192 -35.54 -13.12 18.54
C GLY A 192 -34.57 -12.67 17.44
N ALA A 193 -33.94 -13.58 16.70
CA ALA A 193 -32.73 -13.26 15.92
C ALA A 193 -32.95 -13.04 14.40
N ALA A 194 -34.19 -13.14 13.90
CA ALA A 194 -34.44 -13.13 12.45
C ALA A 194 -34.50 -11.74 11.79
N LYS A 195 -34.46 -10.64 12.56
CA LYS A 195 -34.63 -9.27 12.00
C LYS A 195 -33.34 -8.58 11.56
N LYS A 196 -32.15 -9.16 11.80
CA LYS A 196 -30.86 -8.47 11.60
C LYS A 196 -30.00 -9.00 10.44
N ALA A 197 -30.52 -9.95 9.65
CA ALA A 197 -29.72 -10.64 8.62
C ALA A 197 -29.75 -10.01 7.22
N ASN A 198 -30.65 -9.05 6.94
CA ASN A 198 -30.84 -8.50 5.58
C ASN A 198 -30.51 -7.00 5.47
N VAL A 199 -29.38 -6.57 6.04
CA VAL A 199 -28.82 -5.24 5.75
C VAL A 199 -27.67 -5.46 4.77
N GLY A 200 -27.92 -5.17 3.49
CA GLY A 200 -26.91 -5.35 2.44
C GLY A 200 -25.63 -4.57 2.73
N LEU A 201 -24.48 -5.12 2.30
CA LEU A 201 -23.14 -4.55 2.53
C LEU A 201 -23.05 -3.05 2.23
N ALA A 202 -23.74 -2.60 1.18
CA ALA A 202 -23.81 -1.18 0.82
C ALA A 202 -24.47 -0.31 1.90
N LYS A 203 -25.52 -0.82 2.56
CA LYS A 203 -26.19 -0.11 3.65
C LYS A 203 -25.34 -0.11 4.93
N ALA A 204 -24.63 -1.21 5.20
CA ALA A 204 -23.67 -1.27 6.31
C ALA A 204 -22.48 -0.30 6.10
N ALA A 205 -21.99 -0.17 4.86
CA ALA A 205 -20.94 0.78 4.51
C ALA A 205 -21.41 2.24 4.62
N VAL A 206 -22.63 2.54 4.15
CA VAL A 206 -23.23 3.88 4.26
C VAL A 206 -23.50 4.24 5.72
N ASP A 207 -24.01 3.30 6.51
CA ASP A 207 -24.22 3.52 7.94
C ASP A 207 -22.88 3.71 8.67
N GLY A 208 -21.83 2.95 8.31
CA GLY A 208 -20.48 3.12 8.85
C GLY A 208 -19.85 4.48 8.51
N VAL A 209 -20.01 4.96 7.28
CA VAL A 209 -19.54 6.29 6.86
C VAL A 209 -20.31 7.41 7.56
N ARG A 210 -21.63 7.23 7.76
CA ARG A 210 -22.47 8.19 8.48
C ARG A 210 -22.11 8.28 9.95
N ASP A 211 -21.85 7.15 10.59
CA ASP A 211 -21.45 7.10 11.99
C ASP A 211 -20.04 7.70 12.19
N TRP A 212 -19.09 7.44 11.28
CA TRP A 212 -17.77 8.06 11.29
C TRP A 212 -17.80 9.58 11.08
N LEU A 213 -18.64 10.07 10.16
CA LEU A 213 -18.86 11.51 9.95
C LEU A 213 -19.52 12.16 11.17
N GLY A 214 -20.43 11.47 11.84
CA GLY A 214 -21.05 11.91 13.08
C GLY A 214 -20.04 12.03 14.22
N GLU A 215 -19.24 10.98 14.44
CA GLU A 215 -18.24 10.92 15.52
C GLU A 215 -17.10 11.91 15.30
N THR A 216 -16.64 12.09 14.06
CA THR A 216 -15.63 13.11 13.69
C THR A 216 -16.20 14.53 13.79
N GLY A 217 -17.48 14.73 13.47
CA GLY A 217 -18.17 16.01 13.62
C GLY A 217 -18.44 16.40 15.08
N GLU A 218 -18.63 15.42 15.95
CA GLU A 218 -18.81 15.60 17.41
C GLU A 218 -17.47 15.90 18.10
N VAL A 219 -16.38 15.23 17.70
CA VAL A 219 -15.02 15.49 18.20
C VAL A 219 -14.48 16.86 17.76
N MET A 220 -14.84 17.32 16.56
CA MET A 220 -14.48 18.67 16.06
C MET A 220 -15.42 19.78 16.57
N GLY A 221 -16.40 19.44 17.42
CA GLY A 221 -17.26 20.41 18.11
C GLY A 221 -18.27 21.13 17.21
N PHE A 222 -18.55 20.63 16.00
CA PHE A 222 -19.47 21.30 15.08
C PHE A 222 -20.95 21.07 15.45
N TRP A 223 -21.32 19.92 16.06
CA TRP A 223 -22.70 19.57 16.39
C TRP A 223 -22.85 19.08 17.84
N LYS A 224 -23.84 19.61 18.56
CA LYS A 224 -24.21 19.21 19.94
C LYS A 224 -25.40 18.25 19.88
N GLY A 225 -25.16 16.96 20.06
CA GLY A 225 -26.20 15.95 20.15
C GLY A 225 -26.89 15.99 21.52
N ASP A 226 -27.99 16.73 21.64
CA ASP A 226 -28.89 16.65 22.80
C ASP A 226 -29.60 15.28 22.81
N ARG A 227 -28.97 14.25 23.41
CA ARG A 227 -29.69 13.08 23.93
C ARG A 227 -30.08 13.33 25.38
N VAL A 228 -31.13 14.12 25.58
CA VAL A 228 -31.88 14.11 26.84
C VAL A 228 -32.73 12.84 26.84
N LYS A 229 -32.22 11.76 27.45
CA LYS A 229 -33.06 10.67 27.94
C LYS A 229 -33.99 11.26 29.00
N ARG A 230 -35.29 11.37 28.71
CA ARG A 230 -36.31 11.40 29.77
C ARG A 230 -36.60 9.96 30.18
N PHE A 231 -36.57 9.76 31.49
CA PHE A 231 -36.91 8.55 32.22
C PHE A 231 -38.30 8.01 31.84
#